data_AF-A0A427HI32-F1
#
_entry.id   AF-A0A427HI32-F1
#
_cell.length_a   1.000
_cell.length_b   1.000
_cell.length_c   1.000
_cell.angle_alpha   90.00
_cell.angle_beta   90.00
_cell.angle_gamma   90.00
#
_symmetry.space_group_name_H-M   'P 1'
#
loop_
_entity.id
_entity.type
_entity.pdbx_description
1 polymer ?
#
loop_
_entity_poly.entity_id
_entity_poly.type
_entity_poly.pdbx_seq_one_letter_code
_entity_poly.pdbx_strand_id
1 'polypeptide(L)'
;MKLVSCLAVIGTLFSGIVLSMLIARFYPSADPLERLYGAIFLSVITTMGLLVYSLSASDWRQILVRSYSWWPLPLFLMMGGWI
;
A
#
# COMPACT_ATOMS: atom_id res chain seq x y z
N MET A 1 11.63 13.99 -15.10
CA MET A 1 11.63 13.55 -13.69
C MET A 1 10.30 13.79 -12.97
N LYS A 2 9.71 14.99 -13.03
CA LYS A 2 8.41 15.30 -12.38
C LYS A 2 7.29 14.28 -12.65
N LEU A 3 7.14 13.84 -13.91
CA LEU A 3 6.12 12.87 -14.31
C LEU A 3 6.30 11.49 -13.65
N VAL A 4 7.55 11.02 -13.53
CA VAL A 4 7.87 9.72 -12.88
C VAL A 4 7.53 9.77 -11.40
N SER A 5 7.86 10.88 -10.73
CA SER A 5 7.49 11.10 -9.33
C SER A 5 5.97 11.12 -9.13
N CYS A 6 5.21 11.77 -10.03
CA CYS A 6 3.74 11.72 -9.97
C CYS A 6 3.21 10.29 -10.14
N LEU A 7 3.73 9.52 -11.11
CA LEU A 7 3.32 8.13 -11.32
C LEU A 7 3.66 7.25 -10.11
N ALA A 8 4.80 7.49 -9.45
CA ALA A 8 5.19 6.79 -8.23
C ALA A 8 4.22 7.08 -7.08
N VAL A 9 3.83 8.34 -6.90
CA VAL A 9 2.82 8.73 -5.90
C VAL A 9 1.49 8.03 -6.18
N ILE A 10 1.03 7.97 -7.43
CA ILE A 10 -0.22 7.29 -7.78
C ILE A 10 -0.15 5.78 -7.45
N GLY A 11 0.94 5.10 -7.84
CA GLY A 11 1.10 3.66 -7.58
C GLY A 11 1.17 3.32 -6.08
N THR A 12 1.87 4.15 -5.31
CA THR A 12 1.99 3.99 -3.85
C THR A 12 0.68 4.29 -3.12
N LEU A 13 -0.09 5.30 -3.57
CA LEU A 13 -1.44 5.57 -3.05
C LEU A 13 -2.38 4.39 -3.29
N PHE A 14 -2.34 3.79 -4.49
CA PHE A 14 -3.14 2.60 -4.79
C PHE A 14 -2.77 1.44 -3.86
N SER A 15 -1.47 1.22 -3.64
CA SER A 15 -0.98 0.22 -2.67
C SER A 15 -1.48 0.47 -1.26
N GLY A 16 -1.58 1.74 -0.85
CA GLY A 16 -2.16 2.14 0.42
C GLY A 16 -3.63 1.81 0.60
N ILE A 17 -4.42 2.12 -0.42
CA ILE A 17 -5.85 1.84 -0.43
C ILE A 17 -6.10 0.34 -0.29
N VAL A 18 -5.42 -0.48 -1.11
CA VAL A 18 -5.57 -1.94 -1.06
C VAL A 18 -5.12 -2.50 0.29
N LEU A 19 -4.00 -2.02 0.83
CA LEU A 19 -3.51 -2.42 2.14
C LEU A 19 -4.49 -2.02 3.27
N SER A 20 -5.03 -0.80 3.21
CA SER A 20 -6.02 -0.32 4.18
C SER A 20 -7.26 -1.20 4.19
N MET A 21 -7.77 -1.54 3.00
CA MET A 21 -8.91 -2.45 2.88
C MET A 21 -8.58 -3.86 3.42
N LEU A 22 -7.34 -4.36 3.24
CA LEU A 22 -6.93 -5.69 3.72
C LEU A 22 -6.96 -5.69 5.26
N ILE A 23 -6.35 -4.67 5.86
CA ILE A 23 -6.33 -4.50 7.32
C ILE A 23 -7.76 -4.30 7.84
N ALA A 24 -8.58 -3.48 7.17
CA ALA A 24 -9.98 -3.29 7.54
C ALA A 24 -10.80 -4.59 7.51
N ARG A 25 -10.35 -5.63 6.80
CA ARG A 25 -11.00 -6.95 6.75
C ARG A 25 -10.45 -7.92 7.79
N PHE A 26 -9.14 -7.96 8.00
CA PHE A 26 -8.47 -9.01 8.78
C PHE A 26 -7.84 -8.55 10.09
N TYR A 27 -7.90 -7.26 10.42
CA TYR A 27 -7.30 -6.76 11.65
C TYR A 27 -8.00 -7.39 12.88
N PRO A 28 -7.22 -7.99 13.80
CA PRO A 28 -7.76 -8.81 14.89
C PRO A 28 -8.26 -7.94 16.05
N SER A 29 -9.32 -7.17 15.82
CA SER A 29 -10.07 -6.47 16.87
C SER A 29 -11.58 -6.67 16.65
N ALA A 30 -12.30 -6.92 17.75
CA ALA A 30 -13.76 -7.01 17.75
C ALA A 30 -14.41 -5.62 17.65
N ASP A 31 -13.70 -4.57 18.07
CA ASP A 31 -14.17 -3.20 18.06
C ASP A 31 -13.99 -2.59 16.66
N PRO A 32 -15.09 -2.18 15.98
CA PRO A 32 -15.02 -1.69 14.61
C PRO A 32 -14.20 -0.39 14.49
N LEU A 33 -14.16 0.41 15.56
CA LEU A 33 -13.42 1.67 15.60
C LEU A 33 -11.91 1.43 15.67
N GLU A 34 -11.45 0.50 16.51
CA GLU A 34 -10.03 0.10 16.56
C GLU A 34 -9.58 -0.50 15.23
N ARG A 35 -10.45 -1.31 14.61
CA ARG A 35 -10.20 -1.89 13.29
C ARG A 35 -10.01 -0.81 12.22
N LEU A 36 -10.83 0.23 12.26
CA LEU A 36 -10.71 1.39 11.37
C LEU A 36 -9.41 2.17 11.62
N TYR A 37 -9.06 2.40 12.88
CA TYR A 37 -7.80 3.06 13.22
C TYR A 37 -6.59 2.25 12.74
N GLY A 38 -6.58 0.93 12.96
CA GLY A 38 -5.54 0.04 12.43
C GLY A 38 -5.45 0.14 10.91
N ALA A 39 -6.59 0.07 10.22
CA ALA A 39 -6.64 0.16 8.76
C ALA A 39 -6.09 1.47 8.19
N ILE A 40 -6.33 2.60 8.86
CA ILE A 40 -5.87 3.91 8.39
C ILE A 40 -4.41 4.13 8.80
N PHE A 41 -4.07 4.04 10.08
CA PHE A 41 -2.74 4.42 10.55
C PHE A 41 -1.65 3.50 10.02
N LEU A 42 -1.86 2.18 10.05
CA LEU A 42 -0.86 1.23 9.55
C LEU A 42 -0.66 1.36 8.04
N SER A 43 -1.74 1.57 7.28
CA SER A 43 -1.62 1.76 5.83
C SER A 43 -0.91 3.08 5.48
N VAL A 44 -1.20 4.18 6.18
CA VAL A 44 -0.51 5.47 5.98
C VAL A 44 0.98 5.35 6.32
N ILE A 45 1.35 4.75 7.45
CA ILE A 45 2.76 4.58 7.81
C ILE A 45 3.48 3.72 6.77
N THR A 46 2.87 2.62 6.36
CA THR A 46 3.46 1.70 5.37
C THR A 46 3.60 2.38 4.01
N THR A 47 2.60 3.14 3.55
CA THR A 47 2.64 3.84 2.26
C THR A 47 3.69 4.93 2.21
N MET A 48 3.87 5.68 3.29
CA MET A 48 4.93 6.68 3.38
C MET A 48 6.31 6.02 3.29
N GLY A 49 6.51 4.90 4.00
CA GLY A 49 7.74 4.10 3.89
C GLY A 49 7.98 3.59 2.48
N LEU A 50 6.95 3.05 1.82
CA LEU A 50 7.03 2.56 0.44
C LEU A 50 7.32 3.68 -0.57
N LEU A 51 6.75 4.87 -0.37
CA LEU A 51 7.00 6.02 -1.23
C LEU A 51 8.47 6.47 -1.12
N VAL A 52 8.99 6.59 0.11
CA VAL A 52 10.41 6.91 0.33
C VAL A 52 11.29 5.85 -0.34
N TYR A 53 11.04 4.57 -0.07
CA TYR A 53 11.79 3.45 -0.67
C TYR A 53 11.77 3.46 -2.20
N SER A 54 10.62 3.80 -2.80
CA SER A 54 10.46 3.89 -4.25
C SER A 54 11.25 5.06 -4.84
N LEU A 55 11.22 6.23 -4.19
CA LEU A 55 11.93 7.43 -4.63
C LEU A 55 13.44 7.37 -4.38
N SER A 56 13.91 6.52 -3.46
CA SER A 56 15.35 6.27 -3.25
C SER A 56 16.01 5.44 -4.36
N ALA A 57 15.28 5.02 -5.40
CA ALA A 57 15.85 4.27 -6.50
C ALA A 57 16.64 5.17 -7.46
N SER A 58 17.75 4.64 -8.01
CA SER A 58 18.61 5.38 -8.94
C SER A 58 18.00 5.53 -10.34
N ASP A 59 17.14 4.58 -10.74
CA ASP A 59 16.56 4.52 -12.09
C ASP A 59 15.05 4.71 -12.08
N TRP A 60 14.54 5.47 -13.07
CA TRP A 60 13.10 5.73 -13.20
C TRP A 60 12.26 4.45 -13.37
N ARG A 61 12.81 3.43 -14.06
CA ARG A 61 12.13 2.13 -14.22
C ARG A 61 11.95 1.45 -12.87
N GLN A 62 12.98 1.53 -12.04
CA GLN A 62 13.00 0.92 -10.72
C GLN A 62 12.05 1.63 -9.75
N ILE A 63 11.94 2.97 -9.85
CA ILE A 63 10.92 3.75 -9.13
C ILE A 63 9.51 3.22 -9.44
N LEU A 64 9.19 3.03 -10.73
CA LEU A 64 7.87 2.55 -11.15
C LEU A 64 7.61 1.11 -10.70
N VAL A 65 8.57 0.20 -10.91
CA VAL A 65 8.42 -1.19 -10.46
C VAL A 65 8.17 -1.24 -8.96
N ARG A 66 8.97 -0.53 -8.15
CA ARG A 66 8.80 -0.48 -6.69
C ARG A 66 7.48 0.13 -6.28
N SER A 67 6.96 1.12 -7.01
CA SER A 67 5.70 1.77 -6.63
C SER A 67 4.46 0.91 -6.93
N TYR A 68 4.51 0.09 -7.98
CA TYR A 68 3.37 -0.70 -8.46
C TYR A 68 3.44 -2.19 -8.10
N SER A 69 4.59 -2.70 -7.64
CA SER A 69 4.72 -4.14 -7.30
C SER A 69 4.05 -4.54 -5.99
N TRP A 70 3.68 -3.58 -5.14
CA TRP A 70 3.22 -3.88 -3.78
C TRP A 70 1.73 -4.22 -3.69
N TRP A 71 0.87 -3.49 -4.39
CA TRP A 71 -0.58 -3.67 -4.28
C TRP A 71 -1.11 -5.07 -4.70
N PRO A 72 -0.49 -5.84 -5.63
CA PRO A 72 -1.01 -7.16 -6.00
C PRO A 72 -0.99 -8.17 -4.85
N LEU A 73 -0.03 -8.07 -3.92
CA LEU A 73 0.09 -9.02 -2.80
C LEU A 73 -1.07 -8.85 -1.79
N PRO A 74 -1.34 -7.65 -1.25
CA PRO A 74 -2.54 -7.41 -0.43
C PRO A 74 -3.83 -7.78 -1.16
N LEU A 75 -3.94 -7.46 -2.45
CA LEU A 75 -5.13 -7.81 -3.25
C LEU A 75 -5.31 -9.33 -3.35
N PHE A 76 -4.23 -10.06 -3.60
CA PHE A 76 -4.24 -11.53 -3.62
C PHE A 76 -4.67 -12.10 -2.27
N LEU A 77 -4.15 -11.58 -1.16
CA LEU A 77 -4.54 -12.02 0.19
C LEU A 77 -6.03 -11.75 0.50
N MET A 78 -6.60 -10.66 -0.05
CA MET A 78 -8.04 -10.39 0.08
C MET A 78 -8.91 -11.34 -0.74
N MET A 79 -8.44 -11.72 -1.93
CA MET A 79 -9.16 -12.63 -2.83
C MET A 79 -9.03 -14.09 -2.37
N GLY A 80 -7.86 -14.47 -1.88
CA GLY A 80 -7.51 -15.82 -1.42
C GLY A 80 -8.11 -16.22 -0.07
N GLY A 81 -8.98 -15.40 0.53
CA GLY A 81 -9.67 -15.69 1.79
C GLY A 81 -10.72 -16.81 1.72
N TRP A 82 -10.53 -17.80 0.83
CA TRP A 82 -11.33 -19.02 0.69
C TRP A 82 -10.42 -20.25 0.52
N ILE A 83 -9.67 -20.58 1.57
CA ILE A 83 -9.22 -21.95 1.86
C ILE A 83 -9.39 -22.15 3.37
#